data_AF-A0A4Q6G751-F1
#
_entry.id   AF-A0A4Q6G751-F1
#
_cell.length_a   1.000
_cell.length_b   1.000
_cell.length_c   1.000
_cell.angle_alpha   90.00
_cell.angle_beta   90.00
_cell.angle_gamma   90.00
#
_symmetry.space_group_name_H-M   'P 1'
#
loop_
_entity.id
_entity.type
_entity.pdbx_description
1 polymer ?
#
loop_
_entity_poly.entity_id
_entity_poly.type
_entity_poly.pdbx_seq_one_letter_code
_entity_poly.pdbx_strand_id
1 'polypeptide(L)'
;MIFDGKAVTVSDNKVPLSAEWIINDTWGNAKLGVESKSEQKVITFTGETKYHGFKITPISPAGQTKKFVAMGVDIYVSSSKDGSPFGLRIIKPGEDESNGGATTTSWYKTSAQSTKEDNKPDTPNLSASCKLLRFYITPSFIQNNKVSTRFIWEMMDGWNPSDKLYIHKIVMKDFSWK
;
A
#
# COMPACT_ATOMS: atom_id res chain seq x y z
N MET A 1 -11.19 7.80 -4.49
CA MET A 1 -10.40 8.06 -3.26
C MET A 1 -10.85 7.07 -2.22
N ILE A 2 -9.93 6.41 -1.52
CA ILE A 2 -10.28 5.35 -0.55
C ILE A 2 -9.96 5.75 0.89
N PHE A 3 -9.04 6.70 1.09
CA PHE A 3 -8.79 7.32 2.39
C PHE A 3 -8.47 8.80 2.18
N ASP A 4 -9.07 9.68 2.98
CA ASP A 4 -9.03 11.15 2.81
C ASP A 4 -8.65 11.92 4.08
N GLY A 5 -8.09 11.22 5.08
CA GLY A 5 -7.70 11.83 6.37
C GLY A 5 -8.86 11.98 7.36
N LYS A 6 -10.05 11.44 7.04
CA LYS A 6 -11.17 11.36 7.97
C LYS A 6 -10.93 10.36 9.10
N ALA A 7 -11.69 10.52 10.17
CA ALA A 7 -11.68 9.61 11.30
C ALA A 7 -11.99 8.18 10.86
N VAL A 8 -11.14 7.26 11.29
CA VAL A 8 -11.27 5.82 11.13
C VAL A 8 -10.92 5.17 12.47
N THR A 9 -11.49 4.00 12.73
CA THR A 9 -11.22 3.22 13.94
C THR A 9 -10.34 2.03 13.59
N VAL A 10 -9.39 1.69 14.47
CA VAL A 10 -8.62 0.45 14.37
C VAL A 10 -9.27 -0.58 15.27
N SER A 11 -9.67 -1.72 14.70
CA SER A 11 -10.19 -2.88 15.45
C SER A 11 -9.53 -4.14 14.93
N ASP A 12 -9.01 -4.98 15.82
CA ASP A 12 -8.33 -6.25 15.46
C ASP A 12 -7.25 -6.08 14.39
N ASN A 13 -6.46 -5.00 14.50
CA ASN A 13 -5.44 -4.62 13.51
C ASN A 13 -6.00 -4.49 12.08
N LYS A 14 -7.24 -4.02 11.96
CA LYS A 14 -7.90 -3.67 10.72
C LYS A 14 -8.38 -2.23 10.76
N VAL A 15 -8.35 -1.57 9.60
CA VAL A 15 -8.85 -0.20 9.43
C VAL A 15 -9.81 -0.17 8.25
N PRO A 16 -11.13 -0.03 8.45
CA PRO A 16 -12.06 0.16 7.35
C PRO A 16 -11.78 1.49 6.66
N LEU A 17 -11.79 1.46 5.34
CA LEU A 17 -11.59 2.61 4.46
C LEU A 17 -12.88 2.89 3.67
N SER A 18 -12.90 3.98 2.92
CA SER A 18 -14.04 4.32 2.05
C SER A 18 -14.11 3.40 0.83
N ALA A 19 -15.28 3.39 0.17
CA ALA A 19 -15.51 2.65 -1.08
C ALA A 19 -15.26 1.13 -0.98
N GLU A 20 -15.62 0.55 0.16
CA GLU A 20 -15.49 -0.89 0.43
C GLU A 20 -14.03 -1.37 0.41
N TRP A 21 -13.12 -0.58 0.99
CA TRP A 21 -11.72 -0.96 1.17
C TRP A 21 -11.42 -1.19 2.65
N ILE A 22 -10.37 -1.96 2.93
CA ILE A 22 -9.88 -2.21 4.29
C ILE A 22 -8.36 -2.30 4.27
N ILE A 23 -7.72 -1.82 5.34
CA ILE A 23 -6.35 -2.20 5.69
C ILE A 23 -6.40 -3.38 6.64
N ASN A 24 -5.71 -4.47 6.33
CA ASN A 24 -5.71 -5.69 7.10
C ASN A 24 -4.40 -6.49 6.94
N ASP A 25 -4.36 -7.68 7.55
CA ASP A 25 -3.29 -8.67 7.41
C ASP A 25 -1.89 -8.06 7.57
N THR A 26 -1.71 -7.32 8.66
CA THR A 26 -0.41 -6.82 9.08
C THR A 26 0.48 -7.98 9.50
N TRP A 27 1.73 -8.01 9.05
CA TRP A 27 2.63 -9.12 9.35
C TRP A 27 3.37 -8.94 10.68
N GLY A 28 3.72 -10.06 11.32
CA GLY A 28 4.54 -10.12 12.53
C GLY A 28 4.04 -9.28 13.72
N ASN A 29 4.92 -8.42 14.24
CA ASN A 29 4.72 -7.50 15.36
C ASN A 29 4.15 -6.14 14.94
N ALA A 30 3.72 -6.00 13.68
CA ALA A 30 3.13 -4.78 13.16
C ALA A 30 1.97 -4.25 14.01
N LYS A 31 1.95 -2.94 14.19
CA LYS A 31 0.86 -2.23 14.87
C LYS A 31 0.26 -1.19 13.95
N LEU A 32 -1.01 -1.33 13.62
CA LEU A 32 -1.81 -0.24 13.08
C LEU A 32 -2.33 0.64 14.21
N GLY A 33 -2.38 1.93 13.94
CA GLY A 33 -2.92 2.93 14.85
C GLY A 33 -3.51 4.09 14.09
N VAL A 34 -4.15 5.01 14.80
CA VAL A 34 -4.64 6.27 14.24
C VAL A 34 -4.17 7.40 15.13
N GLU A 35 -3.61 8.44 14.52
CA GLU A 35 -3.14 9.65 15.22
C GLU A 35 -3.72 10.90 14.58
N SER A 36 -3.69 12.01 15.31
CA SER A 36 -3.97 13.33 14.75
C SER A 36 -2.65 13.98 14.30
N LYS A 37 -2.57 14.44 13.05
CA LYS A 37 -1.43 15.20 12.53
C LYS A 37 -1.96 16.36 11.69
N SER A 38 -1.63 17.60 12.06
CA SER A 38 -2.10 18.82 11.37
C SER A 38 -3.61 18.81 11.11
N GLU A 39 -4.41 18.57 12.16
CA GLU A 39 -5.88 18.53 12.15
C GLU A 39 -6.51 17.37 11.34
N GLN A 40 -5.72 16.53 10.68
CA GLN A 40 -6.17 15.33 9.98
C GLN A 40 -5.93 14.08 10.81
N LYS A 41 -6.72 13.03 10.56
CA LYS A 41 -6.43 11.69 11.07
C LYS A 41 -5.51 10.98 10.10
N VAL A 42 -4.44 10.40 10.63
CA VAL A 42 -3.49 9.61 9.86
C VAL A 42 -3.55 8.16 10.32
N ILE A 43 -3.48 7.23 9.37
CA ILE A 43 -3.29 5.82 9.69
C ILE A 43 -1.79 5.61 9.91
N THR A 44 -1.45 4.97 11.00
CA THR A 44 -0.05 4.72 11.37
C THR A 44 0.29 3.25 11.28
N PHE A 45 1.53 2.95 10.92
CA PHE A 45 2.08 1.60 10.93
C PHE A 45 3.51 1.63 11.49
N THR A 46 3.85 0.69 12.38
CA THR A 46 5.17 0.58 13.03
C THR A 46 5.41 -0.85 13.53
N GLY A 47 6.61 -1.11 14.07
CA GLY A 47 6.93 -2.37 14.75
C GLY A 47 7.41 -3.49 13.83
N GLU A 48 7.77 -3.17 12.58
CA GLU A 48 8.11 -4.18 11.58
C GLU A 48 9.45 -4.01 10.88
N THR A 49 9.86 -5.10 10.22
CA THR A 49 11.12 -5.25 9.49
C THR A 49 10.91 -5.33 7.97
N LYS A 50 12.00 -5.54 7.22
CA LYS A 50 12.02 -5.64 5.76
C LYS A 50 11.03 -6.69 5.24
N TYR A 51 10.39 -6.36 4.12
CA TYR A 51 9.35 -7.11 3.42
C TYR A 51 8.17 -7.49 4.30
N HIS A 52 7.99 -6.82 5.43
CA HIS A 52 6.75 -6.88 6.19
C HIS A 52 5.96 -5.61 5.98
N GLY A 53 4.66 -5.72 6.22
CA GLY A 53 3.72 -4.77 5.66
C GLY A 53 2.30 -4.97 6.11
N PHE A 54 1.40 -4.41 5.32
CA PHE A 54 -0.05 -4.57 5.47
C PHE A 54 -0.70 -4.57 4.09
N LYS A 55 -1.86 -5.22 4.01
CA LYS A 55 -2.64 -5.31 2.79
C LYS A 55 -3.67 -4.19 2.77
N ILE A 56 -3.92 -3.66 1.57
CA ILE A 56 -5.03 -2.76 1.30
C ILE A 56 -5.94 -3.48 0.30
N THR A 57 -7.07 -3.94 0.81
CA THR A 57 -7.93 -4.92 0.15
C THR A 57 -9.30 -4.33 -0.12
N PRO A 58 -9.84 -4.41 -1.33
CA PRO A 58 -11.24 -4.15 -1.57
C PRO A 58 -12.07 -5.36 -1.17
N ILE A 59 -13.14 -5.12 -0.42
CA ILE A 59 -14.03 -6.14 0.13
C ILE A 59 -15.47 -5.89 -0.34
N SER A 60 -16.28 -6.94 -0.48
CA SER A 60 -17.72 -6.81 -0.67
C SER A 60 -18.42 -6.53 0.66
N PRO A 61 -19.72 -6.16 0.66
CA PRO A 61 -20.50 -6.08 1.89
C PRO A 61 -20.52 -7.39 2.69
N ALA A 62 -20.32 -8.53 2.02
CA ALA A 62 -20.20 -9.85 2.64
C ALA A 62 -18.76 -10.20 3.10
N GLY A 63 -17.82 -9.25 3.03
CA GLY A 63 -16.43 -9.43 3.45
C GLY A 63 -15.53 -10.19 2.47
N GLN A 64 -15.99 -10.47 1.25
CA GLN A 64 -15.22 -11.20 0.24
C GLN A 64 -14.30 -10.26 -0.55
N THR A 65 -13.08 -10.70 -0.87
CA THR A 65 -12.17 -9.90 -1.71
C THR A 65 -12.75 -9.67 -3.11
N LYS A 66 -12.74 -8.42 -3.56
CA LYS A 66 -13.19 -8.04 -4.91
C LYS A 66 -12.01 -7.91 -5.88
N LYS A 67 -12.27 -8.14 -7.16
CA LYS A 67 -11.33 -7.84 -8.23
C LYS A 67 -11.51 -6.41 -8.71
N PHE A 68 -10.43 -5.79 -9.14
CA PHE A 68 -10.45 -4.44 -9.69
C PHE A 68 -9.44 -4.26 -10.81
N VAL A 69 -9.62 -3.18 -11.56
CA VAL A 69 -8.61 -2.61 -12.46
C VAL A 69 -8.32 -1.19 -11.99
N ALA A 70 -7.05 -0.81 -12.03
CA ALA A 70 -6.58 0.55 -11.82
C ALA A 70 -5.39 0.81 -12.75
N MET A 71 -5.01 2.07 -12.94
CA MET A 71 -3.75 2.44 -13.60
C MET A 71 -2.66 2.85 -12.62
N GLY A 72 -3.02 3.10 -11.37
CA GLY A 72 -2.08 3.56 -10.36
C GLY A 72 -2.75 3.94 -9.05
N VAL A 73 -1.93 4.44 -8.13
CA VAL A 73 -2.36 4.96 -6.83
C VAL A 73 -1.49 6.14 -6.42
N ASP A 74 -2.15 7.21 -6.01
CA ASP A 74 -1.52 8.38 -5.40
C ASP A 74 -1.65 8.24 -3.88
N ILE A 75 -0.54 8.32 -3.16
CA ILE A 75 -0.50 8.19 -1.70
C ILE A 75 0.20 9.42 -1.10
N TYR A 76 -0.47 10.07 -0.15
CA TYR A 76 0.14 11.13 0.66
C TYR A 76 0.63 10.52 1.97
N VAL A 77 1.94 10.54 2.17
CA VAL A 77 2.60 9.83 3.28
C VAL A 77 3.73 10.66 3.87
N SER A 78 4.01 10.40 5.14
CA SER A 78 5.24 10.82 5.83
C SER A 78 5.73 9.68 6.72
N SER A 79 6.96 9.79 7.21
CA SER A 79 7.54 8.89 8.22
C SER A 79 7.95 9.66 9.48
N SER A 80 8.39 8.96 10.53
CA SER A 80 8.95 9.58 11.75
C SER A 80 10.35 10.17 11.51
N LYS A 81 11.05 9.75 10.45
CA LYS A 81 12.37 10.24 10.03
C LYS A 81 12.48 10.26 8.50
N ASP A 82 13.44 11.00 7.97
CA ASP A 82 13.76 10.93 6.54
C ASP A 82 14.50 9.64 6.16
N GLY A 83 14.35 9.19 4.91
CA GLY A 83 15.17 8.13 4.36
C GLY A 83 14.70 6.70 4.65
N SER A 84 13.47 6.50 5.12
CA SER A 84 12.89 5.16 5.29
C SER A 84 12.29 4.66 3.96
N PRO A 85 12.84 3.61 3.33
CA PRO A 85 12.36 3.14 2.04
C PRO A 85 11.22 2.13 2.20
N PHE A 86 10.38 2.06 1.19
CA PHE A 86 9.28 1.09 1.09
C PHE A 86 9.01 0.76 -0.37
N GLY A 87 8.22 -0.29 -0.63
CA GLY A 87 7.65 -0.55 -1.96
C GLY A 87 6.16 -0.87 -1.88
N LEU A 88 5.51 -0.79 -3.03
CA LEU A 88 4.09 -1.11 -3.16
C LEU A 88 3.93 -2.28 -4.13
N ARG A 89 3.45 -3.42 -3.61
CA ARG A 89 3.10 -4.58 -4.43
C ARG A 89 1.70 -4.46 -4.96
N ILE A 90 1.48 -5.00 -6.16
CA ILE A 90 0.16 -5.22 -6.73
C ILE A 90 -0.09 -6.72 -6.84
N ILE A 91 -1.19 -7.19 -6.30
CA ILE A 91 -1.48 -8.63 -6.25
C ILE A 91 -2.44 -8.99 -7.37
N LYS A 92 -1.99 -9.88 -8.26
CA LYS A 92 -2.82 -10.55 -9.27
C LYS A 92 -3.50 -11.79 -8.69
N PRO A 93 -4.65 -12.25 -9.22
CA PRO A 93 -5.32 -13.45 -8.74
C PRO A 93 -4.38 -14.66 -8.71
N GLY A 94 -4.27 -15.30 -7.54
CA GLY A 94 -3.43 -16.50 -7.35
C GLY A 94 -1.93 -16.23 -7.17
N GLU A 95 -1.48 -14.97 -7.14
CA GLU A 95 -0.10 -14.67 -6.74
C GLU A 95 0.12 -14.99 -5.26
N ASP A 96 1.30 -15.53 -4.94
CA ASP A 96 1.70 -15.74 -3.56
C ASP A 96 1.94 -14.39 -2.86
N GLU A 97 1.19 -14.18 -1.77
CA GLU A 97 1.23 -12.98 -0.95
C GLU A 97 2.17 -13.11 0.25
N SER A 98 3.01 -14.16 0.28
CA SER A 98 4.10 -14.27 1.23
C SER A 98 5.20 -13.22 0.96
N ASN A 99 6.41 -13.44 1.50
CA ASN A 99 7.50 -12.47 1.51
C ASN A 99 7.80 -11.84 0.13
N GLY A 100 7.90 -10.49 0.07
CA GLY A 100 8.09 -9.72 -1.15
C GLY A 100 9.34 -10.02 -1.97
N GLY A 101 10.30 -10.77 -1.42
CA GLY A 101 11.52 -11.17 -2.12
C GLY A 101 11.33 -12.21 -3.25
N ALA A 102 10.14 -12.78 -3.44
CA ALA A 102 9.92 -13.80 -4.46
C ALA A 102 9.94 -13.24 -5.89
N THR A 103 10.48 -14.00 -6.84
CA THR A 103 10.59 -13.60 -8.26
C THR A 103 9.24 -13.51 -8.98
N THR A 104 8.18 -14.06 -8.38
CA THR A 104 6.80 -14.09 -8.88
C THR A 104 6.00 -12.86 -8.46
N THR A 105 6.54 -12.04 -7.55
CA THR A 105 5.89 -10.83 -7.05
C THR A 105 5.72 -9.77 -8.15
N SER A 106 4.71 -8.93 -8.00
CA SER A 106 4.50 -7.80 -8.91
C SER A 106 4.47 -6.48 -8.13
N TRP A 107 5.16 -5.47 -8.65
CA TRP A 107 5.37 -4.19 -7.99
C TRP A 107 4.90 -3.03 -8.84
N TYR A 108 4.23 -2.07 -8.20
CA TYR A 108 4.02 -0.75 -8.78
C TYR A 108 5.36 -0.07 -9.05
N LYS A 109 5.36 0.85 -10.01
CA LYS A 109 6.52 1.68 -10.38
C LYS A 109 6.28 3.13 -10.01
N THR A 110 7.33 3.90 -9.80
CA THR A 110 7.23 5.35 -9.56
C THR A 110 7.21 6.17 -10.86
N SER A 111 7.26 5.50 -12.02
CA SER A 111 7.14 6.11 -13.34
C SER A 111 6.20 5.31 -14.24
N ALA A 112 5.29 5.99 -14.93
CA ALA A 112 4.37 5.37 -15.89
C ALA A 112 5.10 4.78 -17.12
N GLN A 113 6.31 5.27 -17.42
CA GLN A 113 7.16 4.83 -18.52
C GLN A 113 8.28 3.89 -18.04
N SER A 114 8.19 3.36 -16.82
CA SER A 114 9.19 2.42 -16.32
C SER A 114 9.32 1.20 -17.23
N THR A 115 10.56 0.91 -17.63
CA THR A 115 10.94 -0.31 -18.38
C THR A 115 11.44 -1.43 -17.47
N LYS A 116 11.49 -1.20 -16.14
CA LYS A 116 11.88 -2.24 -15.18
C LYS A 116 10.86 -3.37 -15.16
N GLU A 117 11.36 -4.60 -15.00
CA GLU A 117 10.55 -5.81 -14.83
C GLU A 117 9.53 -5.67 -13.69
N ASP A 118 8.35 -6.26 -13.85
CA ASP A 118 7.25 -6.14 -12.88
C ASP A 118 7.64 -6.66 -11.49
N ASN A 119 8.55 -7.65 -11.41
CA ASN A 119 9.05 -8.24 -10.16
C ASN A 119 10.18 -7.44 -9.47
N LYS A 120 10.57 -6.27 -10.00
CA LYS A 120 11.55 -5.38 -9.37
C LYS A 120 10.87 -4.19 -8.70
N PRO A 121 10.94 -4.02 -7.36
CA PRO A 121 10.35 -2.87 -6.70
C PRO A 121 11.06 -1.57 -7.10
N ASP A 122 10.28 -0.48 -7.22
CA ASP A 122 10.81 0.85 -6.96
C ASP A 122 10.67 1.14 -5.46
N THR A 123 11.75 1.65 -4.86
CA THR A 123 11.83 1.84 -3.41
C THR A 123 12.02 3.31 -3.04
N PRO A 124 11.00 4.18 -3.22
CA PRO A 124 11.11 5.57 -2.84
C PRO A 124 11.35 5.73 -1.34
N ASN A 125 12.14 6.72 -0.98
CA ASN A 125 12.37 7.09 0.41
C ASN A 125 11.24 8.00 0.92
N LEU A 126 10.73 7.68 2.10
CA LEU A 126 9.82 8.56 2.84
C LEU A 126 10.56 9.75 3.45
N SER A 127 9.79 10.78 3.78
CA SER A 127 10.27 11.98 4.45
C SER A 127 9.47 12.23 5.73
N ALA A 128 10.08 12.92 6.69
CA ALA A 128 9.41 13.43 7.88
C ALA A 128 8.27 14.40 7.52
N SER A 129 8.41 15.10 6.39
CA SER A 129 7.35 15.93 5.81
C SER A 129 6.41 15.11 4.93
N CYS A 130 5.11 15.46 4.95
CA CYS A 130 4.11 14.83 4.10
C CYS A 130 4.43 15.08 2.62
N LYS A 131 4.52 14.02 1.84
CA LYS A 131 4.79 14.07 0.40
C LYS A 131 3.80 13.20 -0.36
N LEU A 132 3.49 13.63 -1.58
CA LEU A 132 2.77 12.82 -2.55
C LEU A 132 3.75 11.85 -3.23
N LEU A 133 3.43 10.57 -3.16
CA LEU A 133 4.07 9.51 -3.94
C LEU A 133 3.06 8.96 -4.95
N ARG A 134 3.50 8.84 -6.20
CA ARG A 134 2.68 8.35 -7.31
C ARG A 134 3.20 7.00 -7.75
N PHE A 135 2.30 6.04 -7.79
CA PHE A 135 2.57 4.68 -8.20
C PHE A 135 1.75 4.35 -9.44
N TYR A 136 2.39 3.66 -10.37
CA TYR A 136 1.86 3.31 -11.67
C TYR A 136 1.94 1.81 -11.87
N ILE A 137 0.94 1.27 -12.56
CA ILE A 137 0.94 -0.10 -13.04
C ILE A 137 1.52 -0.06 -14.46
N THR A 138 2.47 -0.95 -14.73
CA THR A 138 3.10 -1.01 -16.05
C THR A 138 2.09 -1.51 -17.11
N PRO A 139 2.25 -1.10 -18.37
CA PRO A 139 1.48 -1.67 -19.47
C PRO A 139 1.60 -3.20 -19.58
N SER A 140 2.79 -3.75 -19.29
CA SER A 140 3.04 -5.20 -19.27
C SER A 140 2.18 -5.92 -18.23
N PHE A 141 2.10 -5.37 -17.02
CA PHE A 141 1.26 -5.94 -15.97
C PHE A 141 -0.21 -5.96 -16.38
N ILE A 142 -0.71 -4.86 -16.95
CA ILE A 142 -2.11 -4.74 -17.39
C ILE A 142 -2.41 -5.79 -18.47
N GLN A 143 -1.53 -5.93 -19.46
CA GLN A 143 -1.69 -6.88 -20.56
C GLN A 143 -1.73 -8.33 -20.06
N ASN A 144 -0.86 -8.69 -19.12
CA ASN A 144 -0.67 -10.07 -18.68
C ASN A 144 -1.68 -10.52 -17.62
N ASN A 145 -2.08 -9.62 -16.72
CA ASN A 145 -2.82 -10.00 -15.49
C ASN A 145 -4.29 -9.58 -15.51
N LYS A 146 -4.65 -8.57 -16.32
CA LYS A 146 -6.00 -8.04 -16.57
C LYS A 146 -6.75 -7.45 -15.36
N VAL A 147 -6.49 -7.92 -14.14
CA VAL A 147 -7.13 -7.51 -12.89
C VAL A 147 -6.19 -7.67 -11.69
N SER A 148 -6.55 -7.05 -10.58
CA SER A 148 -5.86 -7.12 -9.28
C SER A 148 -6.85 -7.42 -8.16
N THR A 149 -6.36 -7.96 -7.05
CA THR A 149 -7.18 -8.32 -5.88
C THR A 149 -6.88 -7.48 -4.65
N ARG A 150 -5.68 -6.89 -4.56
CA ARG A 150 -5.26 -5.96 -3.50
C ARG A 150 -3.89 -5.38 -3.84
N PHE A 151 -3.40 -4.51 -2.98
CA PHE A 151 -2.01 -4.10 -2.96
C PHE A 151 -1.43 -4.22 -1.55
N ILE A 152 -0.11 -4.40 -1.46
CA ILE A 152 0.59 -4.59 -0.19
C ILE A 152 1.63 -3.50 -0.07
N TRP A 153 1.58 -2.74 1.01
CA TRP A 153 2.66 -1.84 1.38
C TRP A 153 3.72 -2.65 2.11
N GLU A 154 4.95 -2.67 1.61
CA GLU A 154 6.04 -3.43 2.24
C GLU A 154 7.24 -2.53 2.55
N MET A 155 7.82 -2.74 3.73
CA MET A 155 9.03 -2.04 4.15
C MET A 155 10.27 -2.60 3.45
N MET A 156 11.25 -1.75 3.16
CA MET A 156 12.43 -2.13 2.36
C MET A 156 13.73 -2.04 3.16
N ASP A 157 14.85 -2.40 2.51
CA ASP A 157 16.19 -2.33 3.10
C ASP A 157 16.48 -0.94 3.68
N GLY A 158 16.71 -0.86 4.99
CA GLY A 158 16.94 0.41 5.71
C GLY A 158 15.77 0.86 6.59
N TRP A 159 14.61 0.18 6.51
CA TRP A 159 13.54 0.36 7.48
C TRP A 159 13.91 -0.22 8.85
N ASN A 160 13.67 0.55 9.92
CA ASN A 160 13.87 0.10 11.30
C ASN A 160 12.50 -0.16 11.98
N PRO A 161 12.35 -1.20 12.83
CA PRO A 161 11.13 -1.40 13.62
C PRO A 161 10.66 -0.19 14.45
N SER A 162 11.57 0.71 14.84
CA SER A 162 11.23 1.97 15.52
C SER A 162 10.67 3.05 14.58
N ASP A 163 10.80 2.87 13.27
CA ASP A 163 10.25 3.80 12.28
C ASP A 163 8.73 3.71 12.28
N LYS A 164 8.10 4.84 11.98
CA LYS A 164 6.64 4.96 11.94
C LYS A 164 6.22 5.56 10.61
N LEU A 165 5.36 4.85 9.90
CA LEU A 165 4.65 5.35 8.72
C LEU A 165 3.43 6.14 9.17
N TYR A 166 3.12 7.22 8.46
CA TYR A 166 1.88 7.97 8.55
C TYR A 166 1.27 8.10 7.16
N ILE A 167 0.11 7.49 6.95
CA ILE A 167 -0.69 7.61 5.74
C ILE A 167 -1.73 8.69 5.96
N HIS A 168 -1.70 9.72 5.13
CA HIS A 168 -2.62 10.85 5.20
C HIS A 168 -3.78 10.69 4.22
N LYS A 169 -3.52 10.12 3.05
CA LYS A 169 -4.52 10.00 1.97
C LYS A 169 -4.13 8.93 0.96
N ILE A 170 -5.12 8.23 0.41
CA ILE A 170 -4.95 7.23 -0.65
C ILE A 170 -5.99 7.46 -1.76
N VAL A 171 -5.52 7.60 -3.00
CA VAL A 171 -6.36 7.84 -4.18
C VAL A 171 -6.03 6.84 -5.28
N MET A 172 -6.97 5.91 -5.56
CA MET A 172 -6.89 5.03 -6.73
C MET A 172 -7.09 5.81 -8.04
N LYS A 173 -6.36 5.45 -9.09
CA LYS A 173 -6.39 6.08 -10.42
C LYS A 173 -7.01 5.16 -11.46
N ASP A 174 -7.91 5.71 -12.29
CA ASP A 174 -8.60 5.01 -13.37
C ASP A 174 -9.19 3.67 -12.92
N PHE A 175 -9.87 3.73 -11.78
CA PHE A 175 -10.34 2.57 -11.03
C PHE A 175 -11.70 2.09 -11.54
N SER A 176 -11.85 0.77 -11.69
CA SER A 176 -13.14 0.11 -11.95
C SER A 176 -13.22 -1.27 -11.31
N TRP A 177 -14.44 -1.66 -10.93
CA TRP A 177 -14.75 -3.00 -10.45
C TRP A 177 -14.81 -4.03 -11.58
N LYS A 178 -14.57 -5.31 -11.25
CA LYS A 178 -14.65 -6.45 -12.18
C LYS A 178 -15.45 -7.59 -11.57
#